data_AF-A0A936MP27-F1
#
_entry.id   AF-A0A936MP27-F1
#
_cell.length_a   1.000
_cell.length_b   1.000
_cell.length_c   1.000
_cell.angle_alpha   90.00
_cell.angle_beta   90.00
_cell.angle_gamma   90.00
#
_symmetry.space_group_name_H-M   'P 1'
#
loop_
_entity.id
_entity.type
_entity.pdbx_description
1 polymer ?
#
loop_
_entity_poly.entity_id
_entity_poly.type
_entity_poly.pdbx_seq_one_letter_code
_entity_poly.pdbx_strand_id
1 'polypeptide(L)'
;MNSRPPAHRPPAAAPPPSGGTGSTILASIVGFTLVASVAGAAVWASGCHGDAPPGPSADKPSRTNHLPVPPRAATPPAPSASARAATAAPSVADAGTDAADDAAVAEAEKPYTGPLLGALALQTPVYATMDTSTKRIGYIRLGGKAPVDPTPIKNASCQKGWYRLLDGGYVCGKYATTDMSHASIRMGITTPNLEEVLPYKYAYNTAHGTPLYRSVPSKDDMIKYEPYLEIAKKAARKKKKAEEAEAAAAAASSATVAESSAPKEQDTLVKDSLPPSVGGAVPSSDDPNEADRIGPAPTPPPTMASADVAALLDAGPPVEEPEKPWWQQEKGKAPNVTLGELEKEGDATMAKRMVKGFFVAVDKTFSWNGRSWYKTTAGLVAPSDRMYITKPHTTQGIDVPEGAKQVGFILSKSSKFEVDVEQKTVKVKGPAPRFTAAGLTGVEATVKSVVYRQTTEGWWMKAADMTYTEAGPPPADLAPGEKWIDVNLTRKTLLAIEGDKPVYAALVSPGRRSKNKKKDHSTVKGTFRIREKHIAVTMDGDGTAAGDLPYSIEDVPYVAYFEGSYALHGAFWHNNFGREMSHGCVNLSPLDAKKIFFWAEPKLPRGFHAVWSTKENRGTLVVVHD
;
A
#
# COMPACT_ATOMS: atom_id res chain seq x y z
N MET A 1 61.84 11.22 43.56
CA MET A 1 62.47 12.49 43.94
C MET A 1 61.88 13.55 43.01
N ASN A 2 60.89 14.34 43.46
CA ASN A 2 61.00 15.64 44.14
C ASN A 2 61.16 16.80 43.10
N SER A 3 60.35 17.87 43.05
CA SER A 3 59.15 18.29 43.81
C SER A 3 58.26 19.28 43.01
N ARG A 4 57.08 19.66 43.54
CA ARG A 4 56.09 20.67 43.04
C ARG A 4 56.10 21.96 43.93
N PRO A 5 55.35 23.07 43.63
CA PRO A 5 54.78 23.59 42.37
C PRO A 5 55.38 24.99 42.01
N PRO A 6 54.84 26.24 42.19
CA PRO A 6 53.49 26.79 42.54
C PRO A 6 52.90 27.93 41.62
N ALA A 7 51.59 28.19 41.79
CA ALA A 7 50.83 29.48 41.77
C ALA A 7 50.83 30.53 40.61
N HIS A 8 49.68 30.58 39.90
CA HIS A 8 48.79 31.73 39.58
C HIS A 8 49.23 33.13 39.07
N ARG A 9 48.61 33.58 37.96
CA ARG A 9 47.78 34.83 37.87
C ARG A 9 46.74 34.77 36.70
N PRO A 10 45.66 35.60 36.66
CA PRO A 10 44.52 35.46 35.74
C PRO A 10 44.39 36.64 34.70
N PRO A 11 43.21 37.12 34.19
CA PRO A 11 42.93 37.07 32.75
C PRO A 11 42.55 38.40 32.03
N ALA A 12 42.34 38.35 30.71
CA ALA A 12 41.67 39.35 29.87
C ALA A 12 40.87 38.60 28.77
N ALA A 13 39.62 38.91 28.36
CA ALA A 13 38.86 40.15 28.14
C ALA A 13 38.80 40.54 26.63
N ALA A 14 37.62 40.99 26.17
CA ALA A 14 37.23 41.02 24.75
C ALA A 14 37.46 42.38 24.04
N PRO A 15 37.57 42.41 22.69
CA PRO A 15 37.75 43.64 21.92
C PRO A 15 36.42 44.44 21.69
N PRO A 16 36.47 45.78 21.59
CA PRO A 16 35.31 46.66 21.40
C PRO A 16 35.02 47.01 19.91
N PRO A 17 33.87 47.67 19.60
CA PRO A 17 33.45 48.03 18.23
C PRO A 17 33.86 49.46 17.79
N SER A 18 33.67 49.76 16.51
CA SER A 18 33.85 51.11 15.92
C SER A 18 32.77 51.47 14.89
N GLY A 19 32.12 52.62 15.06
CA GLY A 19 31.42 53.33 13.97
C GLY A 19 32.36 54.34 13.28
N GLY A 20 31.92 55.18 12.33
CA GLY A 20 30.59 55.26 11.70
C GLY A 20 30.26 56.67 11.18
N THR A 21 29.85 56.78 9.92
CA THR A 21 29.27 57.98 9.23
C THR A 21 28.65 57.50 7.90
N GLY A 22 27.58 58.06 7.34
CA GLY A 22 26.71 59.12 7.83
C GLY A 22 26.30 60.13 6.76
N SER A 23 25.21 59.88 6.00
CA SER A 23 24.46 60.94 5.29
C SER A 23 23.04 60.49 4.94
N THR A 24 22.08 61.40 5.10
CA THR A 24 20.66 61.28 4.72
C THR A 24 20.37 62.03 3.42
N ILE A 25 19.28 61.70 2.71
CA ILE A 25 18.31 62.71 2.20
C ILE A 25 17.02 62.09 1.65
N LEU A 26 15.90 62.74 2.00
CA LEU A 26 14.52 62.74 1.45
C LEU A 26 13.74 61.43 1.22
N ALA A 27 12.44 61.54 1.51
CA ALA A 27 11.38 60.58 1.18
C ALA A 27 10.28 61.29 0.38
N SER A 28 9.44 60.52 -0.34
CA SER A 28 8.20 60.97 -0.97
C SER A 28 7.12 59.90 -0.82
N ILE A 29 5.86 60.29 -0.59
CA ILE A 29 4.74 59.38 -0.26
C ILE A 29 3.60 59.51 -1.29
N VAL A 30 3.40 58.47 -2.10
CA VAL A 30 2.16 58.07 -2.79
C VAL A 30 2.28 56.54 -3.04
N GLY A 31 1.27 55.67 -2.93
CA GLY A 31 -0.12 55.82 -2.48
C GLY A 31 -1.05 54.88 -3.26
N PHE A 32 -1.71 53.92 -2.58
CA PHE A 32 -2.59 52.85 -3.13
C PHE A 32 -1.89 51.89 -4.14
N THR A 33 -2.09 50.57 -4.12
CA THR A 33 -3.35 49.79 -3.99
C THR A 33 -3.13 48.43 -3.28
N LEU A 34 -4.23 47.75 -2.95
CA LEU A 34 -4.24 46.47 -2.23
C LEU A 34 -4.50 45.29 -3.19
N VAL A 35 -3.52 44.38 -3.32
CA VAL A 35 -3.67 43.12 -4.07
C VAL A 35 -3.21 41.96 -3.19
N ALA A 36 -4.15 41.14 -2.72
CA ALA A 36 -3.87 39.99 -1.86
C ALA A 36 -3.37 38.80 -2.70
N SER A 37 -2.05 38.64 -2.80
CA SER A 37 -1.42 37.50 -3.48
C SER A 37 -1.44 36.24 -2.58
N VAL A 38 -2.34 35.31 -2.87
CA VAL A 38 -2.46 34.02 -2.18
C VAL A 38 -1.36 33.05 -2.64
N ALA A 39 -0.19 33.13 -2.00
CA ALA A 39 0.86 32.12 -2.13
C ALA A 39 0.53 30.92 -1.21
N GLY A 40 0.12 29.78 -1.78
CA GLY A 40 -0.45 28.68 -0.98
C GLY A 40 -0.55 27.32 -1.68
N ALA A 41 0.46 26.91 -2.45
CA ALA A 41 0.47 25.64 -3.18
C ALA A 41 1.80 24.87 -3.04
N ALA A 42 2.19 24.53 -1.80
CA ALA A 42 3.33 23.64 -1.54
C ALA A 42 2.89 22.17 -1.66
N VAL A 43 3.07 21.57 -2.85
CA VAL A 43 2.88 20.14 -3.08
C VAL A 43 4.18 19.40 -2.76
N TRP A 44 4.13 18.45 -1.83
CA TRP A 44 5.31 17.77 -1.28
C TRP A 44 5.64 16.47 -2.05
N ALA A 45 6.25 16.62 -3.23
CA ALA A 45 6.83 15.50 -3.99
C ALA A 45 7.97 14.86 -3.19
N SER A 46 7.69 13.74 -2.52
CA SER A 46 8.58 13.11 -1.54
C SER A 46 9.43 11.99 -2.16
N GLY A 47 10.27 12.35 -3.13
CA GLY A 47 11.20 11.41 -3.76
C GLY A 47 12.18 10.78 -2.75
N CYS A 48 12.46 9.49 -2.88
CA CYS A 48 13.17 8.71 -1.85
C CYS A 48 14.67 9.03 -1.73
N HIS A 49 15.01 10.14 -1.06
CA HIS A 49 16.35 10.46 -0.58
C HIS A 49 16.31 11.11 0.80
N GLY A 50 16.81 10.41 1.82
CA GLY A 50 17.32 10.98 3.08
C GLY A 50 16.30 11.47 4.10
N ASP A 51 15.43 12.40 3.72
CA ASP A 51 14.69 13.23 4.67
C ASP A 51 13.25 12.76 4.92
N ALA A 52 12.82 12.91 6.18
CA ALA A 52 11.43 12.67 6.58
C ALA A 52 10.52 13.83 6.15
N PRO A 53 9.21 13.60 5.96
CA PRO A 53 8.24 14.70 5.77
C PRO A 53 8.30 15.69 6.94
N PRO A 54 7.98 16.98 6.72
CA PRO A 54 8.33 18.08 7.63
C PRO A 54 7.54 18.06 8.95
N GLY A 55 8.01 17.27 9.91
CA GLY A 55 7.90 17.57 11.33
C GLY A 55 9.01 18.54 11.75
N PRO A 56 8.82 19.37 12.80
CA PRO A 56 9.87 20.25 13.31
C PRO A 56 11.06 19.42 13.83
N SER A 57 12.27 19.95 13.65
CA SER A 57 13.54 19.25 13.88
C SER A 57 13.61 18.51 15.21
N ALA A 58 14.03 17.24 15.14
CA ALA A 58 14.66 16.56 16.25
C ALA A 58 16.18 16.72 16.10
N ASP A 59 16.81 17.49 17.00
CA ASP A 59 18.28 17.59 17.03
C ASP A 59 18.91 16.22 17.25
N LYS A 60 20.01 15.94 16.55
CA LYS A 60 20.81 14.73 16.78
C LYS A 60 21.46 14.83 18.16
N PRO A 61 21.17 13.94 19.12
CA PRO A 61 21.84 13.96 20.41
C PRO A 61 23.32 13.60 20.21
N SER A 62 24.20 14.56 20.49
CA SER A 62 25.64 14.34 20.51
C SER A 62 26.00 13.32 21.60
N ARG A 63 26.85 12.34 21.27
CA ARG A 63 27.38 11.40 22.27
C ARG A 63 28.36 12.14 23.19
N THR A 64 27.95 12.39 24.43
CA THR A 64 28.84 12.75 25.53
C THR A 64 28.81 11.65 26.59
N ASN A 65 29.96 11.00 26.80
CA ASN A 65 30.15 10.14 27.97
C ASN A 65 30.32 11.01 29.23
N HIS A 66 30.03 10.41 30.39
CA HIS A 66 29.99 11.00 31.74
C HIS A 66 28.74 11.85 32.08
N LEU A 67 27.93 11.32 33.00
CA LEU A 67 27.02 12.08 33.84
C LEU A 67 27.59 12.12 35.28
N PRO A 68 27.38 13.21 36.06
CA PRO A 68 27.83 13.28 37.45
C PRO A 68 27.01 12.40 38.40
N VAL A 69 27.63 11.95 39.50
CA VAL A 69 26.98 11.19 40.56
C VAL A 69 26.25 12.12 41.54
N PRO A 70 24.96 11.91 41.85
CA PRO A 70 24.23 12.69 42.85
C PRO A 70 24.56 12.24 44.30
N PRO A 71 24.47 13.13 45.30
CA PRO A 71 24.80 12.82 46.70
C PRO A 71 23.73 11.97 47.41
N ARG A 72 24.15 11.20 48.40
CA ARG A 72 23.33 10.28 49.19
C ARG A 72 22.65 11.00 50.37
N ALA A 73 21.34 10.86 50.51
CA ALA A 73 20.56 11.29 51.68
C ALA A 73 20.03 10.09 52.50
N ALA A 74 19.58 10.33 53.74
CA ALA A 74 19.50 9.31 54.79
C ALA A 74 18.09 8.74 55.08
N THR A 75 18.09 7.54 55.70
CA THR A 75 16.91 6.75 56.09
C THR A 75 16.36 7.13 57.49
N PRO A 76 15.03 7.25 57.68
CA PRO A 76 14.39 7.22 59.00
C PRO A 76 13.99 5.78 59.43
N PRO A 77 13.80 5.50 60.74
CA PRO A 77 13.56 4.15 61.26
C PRO A 77 12.06 3.76 61.40
N ALA A 78 11.81 2.47 61.64
CA ALA A 78 10.49 1.92 61.96
C ALA A 78 10.33 1.61 63.47
N PRO A 79 9.11 1.72 64.04
CA PRO A 79 8.72 1.16 65.34
C PRO A 79 7.76 -0.05 65.23
N SER A 80 7.38 -0.67 66.36
CA SER A 80 6.93 -2.07 66.40
C SER A 80 5.72 -2.42 67.29
N ALA A 81 4.85 -3.29 66.76
CA ALA A 81 4.14 -4.42 67.41
C ALA A 81 3.09 -4.24 68.57
N SER A 82 2.06 -5.12 68.52
CA SER A 82 1.23 -5.65 69.63
C SER A 82 0.14 -4.76 70.28
N ALA A 83 -1.01 -5.27 70.77
CA ALA A 83 -1.60 -6.64 70.68
C ALA A 83 -3.09 -6.74 71.17
N ARG A 84 -3.83 -7.76 70.69
CA ARG A 84 -4.95 -8.53 71.34
C ARG A 84 -6.30 -7.80 71.67
N ALA A 85 -7.47 -8.47 71.84
CA ALA A 85 -7.99 -9.82 71.49
C ALA A 85 -9.53 -9.94 71.75
N ALA A 86 -10.12 -11.14 71.49
CA ALA A 86 -11.49 -11.68 71.77
C ALA A 86 -12.42 -11.81 70.52
N THR A 87 -12.62 -12.99 69.89
CA THR A 87 -13.42 -14.22 70.24
C THR A 87 -14.94 -14.07 70.08
N ALA A 88 -15.72 -15.01 69.51
CA ALA A 88 -15.49 -16.47 69.27
C ALA A 88 -16.11 -17.02 67.94
N ALA A 89 -15.92 -18.33 67.67
CA ALA A 89 -16.38 -19.10 66.48
C ALA A 89 -17.57 -20.05 66.86
N PRO A 90 -17.96 -21.18 66.17
CA PRO A 90 -17.34 -22.05 65.12
C PRO A 90 -18.19 -22.10 63.80
N SER A 91 -18.01 -22.96 62.76
CA SER A 91 -17.42 -24.32 62.63
C SER A 91 -16.72 -24.61 61.29
N VAL A 92 -16.32 -25.88 61.03
CA VAL A 92 -15.34 -26.30 60.01
C VAL A 92 -15.81 -27.52 59.20
N ALA A 93 -15.63 -27.47 57.87
CA ALA A 93 -15.58 -28.54 56.86
C ALA A 93 -15.69 -27.88 55.46
N ASP A 94 -15.09 -28.34 54.36
CA ASP A 94 -13.92 -29.21 54.12
C ASP A 94 -13.31 -28.80 52.75
N ALA A 95 -12.34 -29.54 52.21
CA ALA A 95 -11.59 -29.17 51.01
C ALA A 95 -12.45 -29.00 49.73
N GLY A 96 -12.16 -27.94 48.98
CA GLY A 96 -12.64 -27.70 47.62
C GLY A 96 -11.62 -26.88 46.84
N THR A 97 -10.95 -27.50 45.87
CA THR A 97 -10.10 -26.79 44.90
C THR A 97 -10.95 -26.21 43.79
N ASP A 98 -10.81 -24.92 43.50
CA ASP A 98 -10.99 -24.40 42.14
C ASP A 98 -10.12 -23.16 41.95
N ALA A 99 -9.19 -23.25 41.00
CA ALA A 99 -8.44 -22.12 40.47
C ALA A 99 -8.81 -22.02 38.98
N ALA A 100 -9.74 -21.13 38.66
CA ALA A 100 -10.32 -21.02 37.33
C ALA A 100 -10.48 -19.55 36.90
N ASP A 101 -10.15 -19.31 35.63
CA ASP A 101 -10.74 -18.32 34.74
C ASP A 101 -10.84 -16.85 35.18
N ASP A 102 -9.69 -16.17 35.17
CA ASP A 102 -9.63 -14.71 34.88
C ASP A 102 -9.31 -14.48 33.39
N ALA A 103 -9.97 -15.26 32.52
CA ALA A 103 -9.89 -15.15 31.07
C ALA A 103 -10.92 -14.13 30.54
N ALA A 104 -10.74 -12.86 30.94
CA ALA A 104 -11.64 -11.77 30.59
C ALA A 104 -11.67 -11.48 29.07
N VAL A 105 -12.52 -12.20 28.34
CA VAL A 105 -12.86 -11.90 26.95
C VAL A 105 -13.52 -10.51 26.94
N ALA A 106 -12.83 -9.54 26.36
CA ALA A 106 -13.34 -8.17 26.28
C ALA A 106 -14.67 -8.14 25.52
N GLU A 107 -15.77 -7.79 26.20
CA GLU A 107 -17.03 -7.50 25.53
C GLU A 107 -16.78 -6.43 24.45
N ALA A 108 -17.30 -6.65 23.24
CA ALA A 108 -17.24 -5.64 22.20
C ALA A 108 -17.98 -4.38 22.68
N GLU A 109 -17.26 -3.25 22.82
CA GLU A 109 -17.82 -2.01 23.33
C GLU A 109 -19.13 -1.67 22.60
N LYS A 110 -20.22 -1.52 23.37
CA LYS A 110 -21.52 -1.11 22.83
C LYS A 110 -21.35 0.20 22.06
N PRO A 111 -21.85 0.31 20.80
CA PRO A 111 -21.59 1.48 19.96
C PRO A 111 -21.89 2.80 20.68
N TYR A 112 -20.89 3.68 20.74
CA TYR A 112 -21.00 4.95 21.45
C TYR A 112 -22.12 5.83 20.87
N THR A 113 -23.10 6.15 21.71
CA THR A 113 -24.32 6.92 21.36
C THR A 113 -24.29 8.40 21.73
N GLY A 114 -23.20 8.87 22.35
CA GLY A 114 -23.06 10.25 22.81
C GLY A 114 -22.64 11.25 21.73
N PRO A 115 -22.30 12.50 22.11
CA PRO A 115 -21.89 13.55 21.19
C PRO A 115 -20.64 13.18 20.37
N LEU A 116 -20.69 13.47 19.06
CA LEU A 116 -19.59 13.25 18.13
C LEU A 116 -19.04 14.58 17.60
N LEU A 117 -17.73 14.61 17.37
CA LEU A 117 -17.04 15.67 16.64
C LEU A 117 -16.66 15.20 15.24
N GLY A 118 -17.15 15.89 14.22
CA GLY A 118 -16.87 15.62 12.81
C GLY A 118 -15.74 16.48 12.26
N ALA A 119 -14.82 15.84 11.53
CA ALA A 119 -13.66 16.49 10.92
C ALA A 119 -13.98 17.23 9.61
N LEU A 120 -13.57 18.51 9.52
CA LEU A 120 -13.80 19.39 8.36
C LEU A 120 -12.57 19.55 7.45
N ALA A 121 -11.38 19.13 7.88
CA ALA A 121 -10.15 19.17 7.10
C ALA A 121 -9.65 17.75 6.74
N LEU A 122 -8.96 17.61 5.60
CA LEU A 122 -8.38 16.34 5.10
C LEU A 122 -7.61 15.59 6.18
N GLN A 123 -6.78 16.32 6.94
CA GLN A 123 -6.28 15.92 8.24
C GLN A 123 -6.72 16.98 9.25
N THR A 124 -7.68 16.65 10.11
CA THR A 124 -8.12 17.48 11.23
C THR A 124 -7.24 17.18 12.43
N PRO A 125 -6.34 18.10 12.84
CA PRO A 125 -5.26 17.78 13.77
C PRO A 125 -5.73 17.69 15.22
N VAL A 126 -5.23 16.68 15.94
CA VAL A 126 -5.42 16.49 17.38
C VAL A 126 -4.12 16.86 18.12
N TYR A 127 -4.23 17.66 19.17
CA TYR A 127 -3.11 18.14 20.00
C TYR A 127 -3.20 17.56 21.42
N ALA A 128 -2.05 17.44 22.10
CA ALA A 128 -2.01 16.98 23.50
C ALA A 128 -2.68 17.97 24.47
N THR A 129 -2.64 19.26 24.14
CA THR A 129 -3.19 20.37 24.92
C THR A 129 -3.96 21.32 24.01
N MET A 130 -4.67 22.29 24.60
CA MET A 130 -5.44 23.32 23.89
C MET A 130 -4.56 24.41 23.25
N ASP A 131 -3.50 24.02 22.53
CA ASP A 131 -2.65 24.95 21.78
C ASP A 131 -2.08 24.33 20.49
N THR A 132 -2.31 25.02 19.36
CA THR A 132 -1.83 24.64 18.03
C THR A 132 -0.31 24.74 17.85
N SER A 133 0.43 25.40 18.75
CA SER A 133 1.90 25.41 18.67
C SER A 133 2.52 24.06 19.09
N THR A 134 1.77 23.24 19.83
CA THR A 134 2.26 21.98 20.38
C THR A 134 2.32 20.87 19.34
N LYS A 135 3.11 19.82 19.62
CA LYS A 135 3.20 18.65 18.74
C LYS A 135 1.83 17.96 18.67
N ARG A 136 1.37 17.69 17.44
CA ARG A 136 0.18 16.87 17.18
C ARG A 136 0.39 15.44 17.70
N ILE A 137 -0.67 14.87 18.27
CA ILE A 137 -0.72 13.47 18.72
C ILE A 137 -1.59 12.58 17.83
N GLY A 138 -2.34 13.17 16.90
CA GLY A 138 -3.19 12.43 15.97
C GLY A 138 -3.80 13.29 14.87
N TYR A 139 -4.54 12.66 13.96
CA TYR A 139 -5.55 13.35 13.15
C TYR A 139 -6.78 12.48 12.89
N ILE A 140 -7.91 13.16 12.73
CA ILE A 140 -9.17 12.61 12.21
C ILE A 140 -9.23 13.00 10.72
N ARG A 141 -9.59 12.09 9.82
CA ARG A 141 -9.69 12.36 8.38
C ARG A 141 -11.00 13.09 8.04
N LEU A 142 -11.05 13.90 6.97
CA LEU A 142 -12.26 14.62 6.51
C LEU A 142 -13.51 13.71 6.47
N GLY A 143 -14.56 14.08 7.21
CA GLY A 143 -15.81 13.30 7.36
C GLY A 143 -15.78 12.24 8.46
N GLY A 144 -14.60 11.88 8.96
CA GLY A 144 -14.41 11.05 10.15
C GLY A 144 -14.96 11.73 11.42
N LYS A 145 -15.27 10.90 12.42
CA LYS A 145 -16.01 11.30 13.63
C LYS A 145 -15.35 10.67 14.86
N ALA A 146 -15.22 11.43 15.95
CA ALA A 146 -14.69 10.93 17.23
C ALA A 146 -15.62 11.30 18.41
N PRO A 147 -15.70 10.47 19.48
CA PRO A 147 -16.40 10.81 20.72
C PRO A 147 -15.86 12.09 21.38
N VAL A 148 -16.74 12.98 21.83
CA VAL A 148 -16.35 14.33 22.27
C VAL A 148 -17.13 14.84 23.48
N ASP A 149 -16.49 15.70 24.28
CA ASP A 149 -17.21 16.68 25.10
C ASP A 149 -17.73 17.80 24.18
N PRO A 150 -19.07 17.99 24.05
CA PRO A 150 -19.63 18.98 23.13
C PRO A 150 -19.40 20.43 23.56
N THR A 151 -18.74 20.68 24.70
CA THR A 151 -18.54 22.00 25.31
C THR A 151 -17.22 22.64 24.86
N PRO A 152 -17.21 23.66 23.98
CA PRO A 152 -15.97 24.20 23.42
C PRO A 152 -15.30 25.25 24.33
N ILE A 153 -14.06 25.00 24.74
CA ILE A 153 -13.26 25.91 25.59
C ILE A 153 -12.50 26.91 24.71
N LYS A 154 -12.82 28.21 24.78
CA LYS A 154 -12.13 29.26 24.01
C LYS A 154 -10.84 29.71 24.66
N ASN A 155 -9.80 29.94 23.85
CA ASN A 155 -8.57 30.61 24.25
C ASN A 155 -7.94 31.35 23.06
N ALA A 156 -6.79 32.01 23.27
CA ALA A 156 -6.06 32.74 22.23
C ALA A 156 -5.77 31.91 20.97
N SER A 157 -5.37 30.64 21.16
CA SER A 157 -4.96 29.70 20.10
C SER A 157 -6.15 29.21 19.25
N CYS A 158 -7.37 29.12 19.82
CA CYS A 158 -8.58 28.79 19.06
C CYS A 158 -9.81 29.62 19.48
N GLN A 159 -10.08 30.68 18.71
CA GLN A 159 -11.26 31.55 18.87
C GLN A 159 -12.60 30.85 18.59
N LYS A 160 -12.57 29.77 17.79
CA LYS A 160 -13.71 28.87 17.56
C LYS A 160 -13.94 27.88 18.70
N GLY A 161 -13.05 27.85 19.70
CA GLY A 161 -13.10 26.94 20.85
C GLY A 161 -12.47 25.58 20.59
N TRP A 162 -11.91 25.00 21.65
CA TRP A 162 -11.32 23.67 21.70
C TRP A 162 -12.32 22.66 22.21
N TYR A 163 -12.49 21.58 21.45
CA TYR A 163 -13.23 20.39 21.88
C TYR A 163 -12.27 19.38 22.48
N ARG A 164 -12.64 18.76 23.60
CA ARG A 164 -11.91 17.65 24.21
C ARG A 164 -12.45 16.32 23.66
N LEU A 165 -11.59 15.51 23.07
CA LEU A 165 -11.95 14.15 22.67
C LEU A 165 -11.97 13.24 23.91
N LEU A 166 -12.93 12.32 24.01
CA LEU A 166 -13.06 11.47 25.20
C LEU A 166 -11.88 10.50 25.34
N ASP A 167 -11.40 9.97 24.21
CA ASP A 167 -10.26 9.05 24.14
C ASP A 167 -8.89 9.78 24.16
N GLY A 168 -8.88 11.08 24.46
CA GLY A 168 -7.68 11.89 24.67
C GLY A 168 -7.39 12.93 23.58
N GLY A 169 -6.83 14.06 24.01
CA GLY A 169 -6.44 15.17 23.14
C GLY A 169 -7.54 16.19 22.84
N TYR A 170 -7.15 17.22 22.10
CA TYR A 170 -7.97 18.40 21.82
C TYR A 170 -7.97 18.77 20.34
N VAL A 171 -9.12 19.22 19.84
CA VAL A 171 -9.32 19.67 18.45
C VAL A 171 -9.91 21.08 18.43
N CYS A 172 -9.27 21.98 17.69
CA CYS A 172 -9.78 23.35 17.51
C CYS A 172 -10.96 23.35 16.53
N GLY A 173 -12.10 23.93 16.93
CA GLY A 173 -13.34 24.09 16.14
C GLY A 173 -13.24 24.95 14.88
N LYS A 174 -12.03 25.39 14.51
CA LYS A 174 -11.70 25.88 13.16
C LYS A 174 -11.69 24.74 12.12
N TYR A 175 -11.43 23.51 12.56
CA TYR A 175 -11.24 22.33 11.72
C TYR A 175 -12.27 21.21 11.97
N ALA A 176 -13.25 21.44 12.84
CA ALA A 176 -14.20 20.42 13.27
C ALA A 176 -15.56 21.03 13.69
N THR A 177 -16.62 20.21 13.68
CA THR A 177 -17.98 20.61 14.09
C THR A 177 -18.71 19.50 14.82
N THR A 178 -19.61 19.85 15.74
CA THR A 178 -20.58 18.92 16.36
C THR A 178 -21.85 18.75 15.52
N ASP A 179 -22.06 19.58 14.50
CA ASP A 179 -23.15 19.44 13.54
C ASP A 179 -22.91 18.26 12.57
N MET A 180 -23.57 17.14 12.82
CA MET A 180 -23.53 15.95 11.96
C MET A 180 -24.28 16.12 10.63
N SER A 181 -25.10 17.17 10.47
CA SER A 181 -25.79 17.48 9.21
C SER A 181 -24.90 18.25 8.23
N HIS A 182 -23.80 18.84 8.71
CA HIS A 182 -22.88 19.67 7.93
C HIS A 182 -22.40 18.98 6.64
N ALA A 183 -22.36 19.72 5.53
CA ALA A 183 -22.09 19.17 4.20
C ALA A 183 -20.76 18.38 4.12
N SER A 184 -19.68 18.87 4.73
CA SER A 184 -18.38 18.18 4.77
C SER A 184 -18.39 16.86 5.53
N ILE A 185 -19.36 16.64 6.44
CA ILE A 185 -19.53 15.39 7.19
C ILE A 185 -20.40 14.41 6.40
N ARG A 186 -21.45 14.90 5.73
CA ARG A 186 -22.31 14.09 4.84
C ARG A 186 -21.61 13.64 3.55
N MET A 187 -20.76 14.50 2.98
CA MET A 187 -20.08 14.30 1.68
C MET A 187 -18.58 14.00 1.82
N GLY A 188 -18.10 13.84 3.06
CA GLY A 188 -16.70 13.54 3.38
C GLY A 188 -16.24 12.17 2.89
N ILE A 189 -15.01 11.81 3.25
CA ILE A 189 -14.42 10.52 2.89
C ILE A 189 -15.10 9.44 3.74
N THR A 190 -15.45 8.32 3.12
CA THR A 190 -16.04 7.18 3.82
C THR A 190 -15.07 6.70 4.90
N THR A 191 -15.57 6.43 6.11
CA THR A 191 -14.75 5.90 7.21
C THR A 191 -14.15 4.55 6.80
N PRO A 192 -12.88 4.28 7.12
CA PRO A 192 -12.24 3.02 6.77
C PRO A 192 -12.98 1.83 7.38
N ASN A 193 -13.21 0.77 6.60
CA ASN A 193 -13.85 -0.43 7.13
C ASN A 193 -12.82 -1.26 7.92
N LEU A 194 -12.85 -1.14 9.25
CA LEU A 194 -11.95 -1.85 10.14
C LEU A 194 -12.38 -3.30 10.41
N GLU A 195 -13.52 -3.77 9.91
CA GLU A 195 -13.92 -5.18 9.97
C GLU A 195 -13.38 -5.97 8.76
N GLU A 196 -13.38 -5.37 7.57
CA GLU A 196 -12.83 -5.98 6.36
C GLU A 196 -11.31 -6.24 6.44
N VAL A 197 -10.82 -7.09 5.53
CA VAL A 197 -9.38 -7.38 5.33
C VAL A 197 -8.59 -6.10 4.98
N LEU A 198 -9.26 -5.14 4.36
CA LEU A 198 -8.71 -3.88 3.90
C LEU A 198 -9.63 -2.71 4.28
N PRO A 199 -9.08 -1.54 4.67
CA PRO A 199 -9.89 -0.40 5.11
C PRO A 199 -10.66 0.28 3.96
N TYR A 200 -10.25 0.05 2.71
CA TYR A 200 -10.83 0.62 1.49
C TYR A 200 -10.84 -0.41 0.35
N LYS A 201 -11.55 -0.11 -0.73
CA LYS A 201 -11.47 -0.85 -2.00
C LYS A 201 -10.38 -0.22 -2.86
N TYR A 202 -9.44 -1.02 -3.36
CA TYR A 202 -8.33 -0.50 -4.17
C TYR A 202 -8.52 -0.89 -5.63
N ALA A 203 -8.33 0.07 -6.54
CA ALA A 203 -8.40 -0.13 -7.97
C ALA A 203 -6.99 -0.06 -8.58
N TYR A 204 -6.58 -1.12 -9.28
CA TYR A 204 -5.31 -1.19 -10.01
C TYR A 204 -5.43 -0.53 -11.39
N ASN A 205 -4.53 0.41 -11.71
CA ASN A 205 -4.45 1.03 -13.03
C ASN A 205 -3.83 0.08 -14.06
N THR A 206 -4.61 -0.36 -15.06
CA THR A 206 -4.18 -1.35 -16.05
C THR A 206 -3.33 -0.79 -17.19
N ALA A 207 -3.32 0.53 -17.38
CA ALA A 207 -2.78 1.18 -18.57
C ALA A 207 -2.01 2.48 -18.27
N HIS A 208 -1.05 2.80 -19.14
CA HIS A 208 -0.30 4.05 -19.07
C HIS A 208 -1.18 5.25 -19.47
N GLY A 209 -0.85 6.44 -18.97
CA GLY A 209 -1.52 7.70 -19.30
C GLY A 209 -2.91 7.90 -18.74
N THR A 210 -3.44 6.97 -17.94
CA THR A 210 -4.78 7.05 -17.34
C THR A 210 -4.87 8.35 -16.51
N PRO A 211 -5.73 9.31 -16.88
CA PRO A 211 -5.81 10.58 -16.17
C PRO A 211 -6.46 10.40 -14.80
N LEU A 212 -5.95 11.14 -13.84
CA LEU A 212 -6.52 11.32 -12.51
C LEU A 212 -6.92 12.79 -12.39
N TYR A 213 -8.21 13.08 -12.25
CA TYR A 213 -8.78 14.43 -12.32
C TYR A 213 -9.02 15.03 -10.92
N ARG A 214 -9.01 16.36 -10.78
CA ARG A 214 -9.40 17.06 -9.52
C ARG A 214 -10.91 17.19 -9.34
N SER A 215 -11.66 17.08 -10.43
CA SER A 215 -13.13 17.15 -10.46
C SER A 215 -13.67 16.15 -11.48
N VAL A 216 -14.99 16.00 -11.54
CA VAL A 216 -15.62 15.24 -12.63
C VAL A 216 -15.40 15.99 -13.95
N PRO A 217 -14.83 15.38 -15.00
CA PRO A 217 -14.51 16.07 -16.25
C PRO A 217 -15.74 16.34 -17.12
N SER A 218 -15.68 17.41 -17.93
CA SER A 218 -16.62 17.62 -19.03
C SER A 218 -16.37 16.64 -20.19
N LYS A 219 -17.24 16.65 -21.22
CA LYS A 219 -17.00 15.87 -22.43
C LYS A 219 -15.76 16.35 -23.19
N ASP A 220 -15.50 17.65 -23.18
CA ASP A 220 -14.40 18.27 -23.91
C ASP A 220 -13.07 18.08 -23.17
N ASP A 221 -13.09 18.07 -21.84
CA ASP A 221 -11.98 17.57 -21.02
C ASP A 221 -11.66 16.12 -21.38
N MET A 222 -12.66 15.22 -21.40
CA MET A 222 -12.44 13.81 -21.78
C MET A 222 -11.83 13.68 -23.18
N ILE A 223 -12.23 14.51 -24.14
CA ILE A 223 -11.64 14.52 -25.49
C ILE A 223 -10.19 15.04 -25.46
N LYS A 224 -9.89 16.09 -24.68
CA LYS A 224 -8.54 16.67 -24.48
C LYS A 224 -7.57 15.67 -23.84
N TYR A 225 -7.92 15.07 -22.71
CA TYR A 225 -6.99 14.22 -21.95
C TYR A 225 -7.03 12.74 -22.36
N GLU A 226 -8.12 12.27 -22.98
CA GLU A 226 -8.34 10.87 -23.39
C GLU A 226 -8.70 10.73 -24.90
N PRO A 227 -7.89 11.27 -25.83
CA PRO A 227 -8.21 11.26 -27.27
C PRO A 227 -8.37 9.85 -27.87
N TYR A 228 -7.81 8.83 -27.21
CA TYR A 228 -8.05 7.42 -27.53
C TYR A 228 -9.53 7.02 -27.51
N LEU A 229 -10.39 7.72 -26.76
CA LEU A 229 -11.84 7.46 -26.74
C LEU A 229 -12.50 7.77 -28.08
N GLU A 230 -12.13 8.88 -28.74
CA GLU A 230 -12.65 9.22 -30.06
C GLU A 230 -12.03 8.38 -31.18
N ILE A 231 -10.75 8.00 -31.04
CA ILE A 231 -10.11 7.04 -31.95
C ILE A 231 -10.84 5.68 -31.88
N ALA A 232 -11.12 5.18 -30.68
CA ALA A 232 -11.87 3.94 -30.48
C ALA A 232 -13.31 4.02 -31.02
N LYS A 233 -14.04 5.13 -30.79
CA LYS A 233 -15.38 5.34 -31.37
C LYS A 233 -15.37 5.39 -32.89
N LYS A 234 -14.38 6.07 -33.50
CA LYS A 234 -14.21 6.12 -34.96
C LYS A 234 -13.90 4.73 -35.53
N ALA A 235 -13.01 3.97 -34.89
CA ALA A 235 -12.69 2.60 -35.26
C ALA A 235 -13.91 1.67 -35.14
N ALA A 236 -14.67 1.74 -34.04
CA ALA A 236 -15.89 0.95 -33.85
C ALA A 236 -16.98 1.29 -34.87
N ARG A 237 -17.16 2.58 -35.21
CA ARG A 237 -18.07 3.01 -36.30
C ARG A 237 -17.62 2.51 -37.67
N LYS A 238 -16.31 2.54 -37.97
CA LYS A 238 -15.77 1.98 -39.23
C LYS A 238 -15.97 0.47 -39.29
N LYS A 239 -15.70 -0.25 -38.19
CA LYS A 239 -15.92 -1.69 -38.08
C LYS A 239 -17.41 -2.05 -38.27
N LYS A 240 -18.33 -1.39 -37.56
CA LYS A 240 -19.78 -1.65 -37.71
C LYS A 240 -20.25 -1.42 -39.15
N LYS A 241 -19.79 -0.35 -39.80
CA LYS A 241 -20.08 -0.10 -41.23
C LYS A 241 -19.51 -1.17 -42.17
N ALA A 242 -18.37 -1.77 -41.84
CA ALA A 242 -17.80 -2.87 -42.61
C ALA A 242 -18.63 -4.15 -42.42
N GLU A 243 -18.99 -4.49 -41.18
CA GLU A 243 -19.86 -5.64 -40.86
C GLU A 243 -21.27 -5.49 -41.49
N GLU A 244 -21.82 -4.27 -41.50
CA GLU A 244 -23.09 -3.95 -42.18
C GLU A 244 -22.97 -4.08 -43.72
N ALA A 245 -21.86 -3.64 -44.31
CA ALA A 245 -21.62 -3.75 -45.75
C ALA A 245 -21.32 -5.20 -46.18
N GLU A 246 -20.61 -5.97 -45.37
CA GLU A 246 -20.32 -7.39 -45.58
C GLU A 246 -21.61 -8.22 -45.49
N ALA A 247 -22.46 -7.96 -44.49
CA ALA A 247 -23.78 -8.58 -44.39
C ALA A 247 -24.70 -8.22 -45.58
N ALA A 248 -24.67 -6.96 -46.05
CA ALA A 248 -25.41 -6.53 -47.22
C ALA A 248 -24.89 -7.18 -48.53
N ALA A 249 -23.57 -7.33 -48.67
CA ALA A 249 -22.96 -8.00 -49.81
C ALA A 249 -23.25 -9.51 -49.81
N ALA A 250 -23.23 -10.17 -48.64
CA ALA A 250 -23.64 -11.56 -48.51
C ALA A 250 -25.13 -11.76 -48.84
N ALA A 251 -26.01 -10.85 -48.40
CA ALA A 251 -27.42 -10.87 -48.76
C ALA A 251 -27.63 -10.69 -50.27
N ALA A 252 -26.95 -9.72 -50.90
CA ALA A 252 -26.99 -9.53 -52.35
C ALA A 252 -26.48 -10.75 -53.12
N SER A 253 -25.36 -11.35 -52.67
CA SER A 253 -24.82 -12.58 -53.26
C SER A 253 -25.79 -13.76 -53.15
N SER A 254 -26.55 -13.85 -52.05
CA SER A 254 -27.57 -14.90 -51.90
C SER A 254 -28.78 -14.70 -52.82
N ALA A 255 -29.13 -13.45 -53.14
CA ALA A 255 -30.17 -13.14 -54.12
C ALA A 255 -29.73 -13.52 -55.55
N THR A 256 -28.48 -13.22 -55.94
CA THR A 256 -27.97 -13.57 -57.28
C THR A 256 -27.86 -15.08 -57.55
N VAL A 257 -27.83 -15.92 -56.51
CA VAL A 257 -27.86 -17.39 -56.66
C VAL A 257 -29.30 -17.91 -56.86
N ALA A 258 -30.33 -17.17 -56.42
CA ALA A 258 -31.73 -17.56 -56.60
C ALA A 258 -32.28 -17.27 -58.00
N GLU A 259 -31.61 -16.40 -58.78
CA GLU A 259 -32.10 -15.90 -60.07
C GLU A 259 -31.57 -16.70 -61.29
N SER A 260 -30.66 -17.67 -61.09
CA SER A 260 -30.05 -18.47 -62.17
C SER A 260 -30.63 -19.88 -62.35
N SER A 261 -31.80 -20.20 -61.78
CA SER A 261 -32.40 -21.54 -61.88
C SER A 261 -33.92 -21.54 -62.08
N ALA A 262 -34.36 -21.25 -63.30
CA ALA A 262 -35.74 -21.48 -63.75
C ALA A 262 -35.80 -22.75 -64.63
N PRO A 263 -36.46 -23.85 -64.20
CA PRO A 263 -36.50 -25.10 -64.95
C PRO A 263 -37.56 -25.08 -66.07
N LYS A 264 -37.34 -25.87 -67.12
CA LYS A 264 -38.41 -26.34 -68.02
C LYS A 264 -38.92 -27.70 -67.55
N GLU A 265 -40.22 -27.92 -67.74
CA GLU A 265 -40.89 -29.19 -67.44
C GLU A 265 -40.36 -30.34 -68.31
N GLN A 266 -40.25 -31.53 -67.73
CA GLN A 266 -40.77 -32.75 -68.34
C GLN A 266 -41.07 -33.81 -67.26
N ASP A 267 -41.79 -34.85 -67.65
CA ASP A 267 -42.84 -35.43 -66.81
C ASP A 267 -42.54 -36.86 -66.31
N THR A 268 -43.28 -37.27 -65.28
CA THR A 268 -43.58 -38.65 -64.85
C THR A 268 -42.52 -39.56 -64.17
N LEU A 269 -43.02 -40.25 -63.12
CA LEU A 269 -42.69 -41.61 -62.66
C LEU A 269 -41.39 -41.91 -61.85
N VAL A 270 -41.53 -41.83 -60.51
CA VAL A 270 -41.58 -43.00 -59.58
C VAL A 270 -40.60 -44.17 -59.91
N LYS A 271 -39.67 -44.58 -59.02
CA LYS A 271 -40.02 -45.38 -57.82
C LYS A 271 -38.89 -45.59 -56.75
N ASP A 272 -39.31 -45.61 -55.48
CA ASP A 272 -38.85 -46.36 -54.28
C ASP A 272 -37.35 -46.58 -53.90
N SER A 273 -37.01 -46.01 -52.73
CA SER A 273 -36.59 -46.75 -51.50
C SER A 273 -35.12 -47.01 -51.09
N LEU A 274 -34.79 -46.34 -49.98
CA LEU A 274 -34.07 -46.82 -48.77
C LEU A 274 -32.52 -46.86 -48.72
N PRO A 275 -31.91 -46.81 -47.48
CA PRO A 275 -30.50 -46.45 -47.27
C PRO A 275 -29.77 -47.47 -46.32
N PRO A 276 -28.68 -47.15 -45.59
CA PRO A 276 -27.58 -46.17 -45.77
C PRO A 276 -26.16 -46.81 -45.73
N SER A 277 -25.10 -45.97 -45.75
CA SER A 277 -23.95 -45.98 -44.80
C SER A 277 -22.49 -46.25 -45.30
N VAL A 278 -21.55 -45.64 -44.54
CA VAL A 278 -20.09 -45.86 -44.38
C VAL A 278 -19.09 -45.63 -45.53
N GLY A 279 -18.26 -44.59 -45.37
CA GLY A 279 -16.78 -44.68 -45.41
C GLY A 279 -16.03 -44.68 -46.75
N GLY A 280 -14.69 -44.62 -46.67
CA GLY A 280 -13.78 -45.06 -47.76
C GLY A 280 -12.88 -44.00 -48.40
N ALA A 281 -11.63 -43.94 -47.95
CA ALA A 281 -10.54 -43.12 -48.46
C ALA A 281 -9.90 -43.68 -49.77
N VAL A 282 -9.52 -42.80 -50.74
CA VAL A 282 -8.39 -42.82 -51.74
C VAL A 282 -7.97 -44.12 -52.51
N PRO A 283 -7.09 -44.07 -53.56
CA PRO A 283 -6.72 -43.02 -54.55
C PRO A 283 -6.60 -43.54 -56.04
N SER A 284 -6.16 -42.67 -56.98
CA SER A 284 -5.34 -42.99 -58.19
C SER A 284 -5.95 -43.87 -59.32
N SER A 285 -5.56 -43.82 -60.60
CA SER A 285 -4.90 -42.82 -61.49
C SER A 285 -5.17 -43.24 -62.96
N ASP A 286 -4.76 -42.42 -63.95
CA ASP A 286 -3.82 -42.81 -65.04
C ASP A 286 -3.87 -41.79 -66.22
N ASP A 287 -2.83 -41.78 -67.07
CA ASP A 287 -2.49 -40.75 -68.08
C ASP A 287 -1.70 -41.42 -69.25
N PRO A 288 -1.87 -41.04 -70.54
CA PRO A 288 -0.70 -40.52 -71.28
C PRO A 288 -0.93 -39.55 -72.50
N ASN A 289 -0.03 -38.55 -72.65
CA ASN A 289 0.81 -38.14 -73.82
C ASN A 289 0.36 -38.33 -75.31
N GLU A 290 0.77 -37.54 -76.35
CA GLU A 290 1.61 -36.32 -76.55
C GLU A 290 1.60 -35.89 -78.06
N ALA A 291 1.83 -34.59 -78.45
CA ALA A 291 2.55 -34.13 -79.69
C ALA A 291 2.52 -32.58 -80.02
N ASP A 292 3.69 -31.99 -80.35
CA ASP A 292 4.07 -30.90 -81.35
C ASP A 292 3.10 -29.77 -81.88
N ARG A 293 3.49 -28.55 -82.37
CA ARG A 293 4.69 -27.63 -82.31
C ARG A 293 4.46 -26.29 -83.13
N ILE A 294 5.28 -25.21 -82.91
CA ILE A 294 5.59 -23.98 -83.76
C ILE A 294 4.70 -22.66 -83.69
N GLY A 295 5.32 -21.45 -83.79
CA GLY A 295 4.75 -20.05 -83.86
C GLY A 295 4.90 -19.32 -85.25
N PRO A 296 5.01 -17.96 -85.48
CA PRO A 296 5.54 -16.83 -84.63
C PRO A 296 5.02 -15.32 -84.81
N ALA A 297 5.50 -14.36 -83.97
CA ALA A 297 5.85 -12.89 -84.16
C ALA A 297 4.89 -11.80 -84.82
N PRO A 298 5.17 -10.45 -84.80
CA PRO A 298 5.63 -9.48 -83.75
C PRO A 298 4.73 -8.17 -83.63
N THR A 299 5.22 -7.03 -83.06
CA THR A 299 4.40 -5.88 -82.53
C THR A 299 4.70 -4.44 -83.05
N PRO A 300 3.77 -3.46 -82.87
CA PRO A 300 3.99 -2.00 -82.90
C PRO A 300 3.90 -1.30 -81.50
N PRO A 301 4.19 0.03 -81.35
CA PRO A 301 4.65 0.62 -80.07
C PRO A 301 3.66 1.69 -79.48
N PRO A 302 4.03 2.70 -78.62
CA PRO A 302 3.40 2.82 -77.30
C PRO A 302 2.68 4.16 -76.99
N THR A 303 1.90 4.19 -75.90
CA THR A 303 1.42 5.42 -75.24
C THR A 303 1.66 5.38 -73.72
N MET A 304 2.11 6.50 -73.16
CA MET A 304 2.38 6.63 -71.72
C MET A 304 1.07 6.81 -70.94
N ALA A 305 0.88 6.05 -69.87
CA ALA A 305 -0.21 6.27 -68.91
C ALA A 305 0.15 7.39 -67.92
N SER A 306 -0.83 8.11 -67.39
CA SER A 306 -0.64 9.31 -66.56
C SER A 306 -0.15 9.06 -65.12
N ALA A 307 0.36 7.87 -64.80
CA ALA A 307 0.79 7.51 -63.45
C ALA A 307 2.10 8.19 -63.03
N ASP A 308 3.11 8.23 -63.91
CA ASP A 308 4.47 8.62 -63.55
C ASP A 308 4.63 10.13 -63.29
N VAL A 309 3.68 10.96 -63.75
CA VAL A 309 3.67 12.41 -63.50
C VAL A 309 3.24 12.73 -62.06
N ALA A 310 2.40 11.87 -61.44
CA ALA A 310 1.91 12.08 -60.08
C ALA A 310 2.98 11.77 -59.01
N ALA A 311 3.90 10.85 -59.30
CA ALA A 311 4.94 10.42 -58.35
C ALA A 311 6.08 11.43 -58.14
N LEU A 312 6.14 12.49 -58.95
CA LEU A 312 7.26 13.45 -58.99
C LEU A 312 6.95 14.83 -58.36
N LEU A 313 5.74 15.04 -57.83
CA LEU A 313 5.26 16.37 -57.40
C LEU A 313 4.83 16.50 -55.93
N ASP A 314 4.81 15.42 -55.15
CA ASP A 314 4.51 15.49 -53.70
C ASP A 314 5.49 14.66 -52.86
N ALA A 315 6.77 15.05 -52.94
CA ALA A 315 7.84 14.61 -52.07
C ALA A 315 8.41 15.81 -51.30
N GLY A 316 7.55 16.49 -50.54
CA GLY A 316 8.02 17.42 -49.50
C GLY A 316 8.94 16.70 -48.50
N PRO A 317 9.83 17.42 -47.78
CA PRO A 317 10.67 16.79 -46.77
C PRO A 317 9.77 16.07 -45.75
N PRO A 318 10.16 14.87 -45.28
CA PRO A 318 9.32 14.08 -44.38
C PRO A 318 9.02 14.90 -43.12
N VAL A 319 7.75 15.26 -42.95
CA VAL A 319 7.26 15.86 -41.71
C VAL A 319 7.36 14.77 -40.66
N GLU A 320 8.38 14.85 -39.80
CA GLU A 320 8.53 13.95 -38.66
C GLU A 320 7.23 14.02 -37.84
N GLU A 321 6.51 12.89 -37.74
CA GLU A 321 5.34 12.83 -36.85
C GLU A 321 5.81 13.19 -35.44
N PRO A 322 5.24 14.23 -34.80
CA PRO A 322 5.72 14.70 -33.50
C PRO A 322 5.68 13.54 -32.50
N GLU A 323 6.80 13.33 -31.78
CA GLU A 323 7.00 12.13 -30.97
C GLU A 323 5.77 11.79 -30.13
N LYS A 324 5.23 10.59 -30.33
CA LYS A 324 4.02 10.15 -29.63
C LYS A 324 4.27 10.22 -28.12
N PRO A 325 3.37 10.88 -27.34
CA PRO A 325 3.54 11.03 -25.89
C PRO A 325 3.83 9.69 -25.22
N TRP A 326 4.58 9.65 -24.12
CA TRP A 326 5.02 8.40 -23.47
C TRP A 326 3.90 7.39 -23.19
N TRP A 327 2.66 7.86 -23.03
CA TRP A 327 1.45 7.05 -22.81
C TRP A 327 0.72 6.59 -24.09
N GLN A 328 1.18 7.03 -25.26
CA GLN A 328 0.78 6.58 -26.61
C GLN A 328 1.89 5.81 -27.34
N GLN A 329 3.09 5.70 -26.75
CA GLN A 329 4.19 4.91 -27.30
C GLN A 329 3.88 3.41 -27.32
N GLU A 330 4.66 2.65 -28.09
CA GLU A 330 4.34 1.27 -28.46
C GLU A 330 4.24 0.30 -27.27
N LYS A 331 3.39 -0.73 -27.44
CA LYS A 331 3.12 -1.76 -26.43
C LYS A 331 4.37 -2.59 -26.11
N GLY A 332 5.10 -2.20 -25.07
CA GLY A 332 6.20 -2.99 -24.52
C GLY A 332 7.36 -2.15 -23.98
N LYS A 333 7.52 -0.92 -24.45
CA LYS A 333 8.54 0.00 -23.92
C LYS A 333 8.11 0.51 -22.54
N ALA A 334 8.97 0.34 -21.54
CA ALA A 334 8.76 0.92 -20.22
C ALA A 334 8.91 2.45 -20.30
N PRO A 335 7.93 3.26 -19.83
CA PRO A 335 8.04 4.71 -19.94
C PRO A 335 9.08 5.27 -18.97
N ASN A 336 10.00 6.07 -19.50
CA ASN A 336 10.99 6.79 -18.71
C ASN A 336 10.40 8.12 -18.21
N VAL A 337 9.68 8.07 -17.09
CA VAL A 337 9.01 9.22 -16.45
C VAL A 337 9.11 9.14 -14.94
N THR A 338 9.20 10.28 -14.27
CA THR A 338 9.21 10.44 -12.80
C THR A 338 7.86 10.97 -12.28
N LEU A 339 7.57 10.78 -11.00
CA LEU A 339 6.38 11.34 -10.35
C LEU A 339 6.34 12.87 -10.46
N GLY A 340 7.49 13.52 -10.31
CA GLY A 340 7.64 14.97 -10.45
C GLY A 340 7.42 15.49 -11.88
N GLU A 341 7.49 14.64 -12.91
CA GLU A 341 7.07 14.97 -14.28
C GLU A 341 5.58 14.71 -14.49
N LEU A 342 5.06 13.59 -14.00
CA LEU A 342 3.63 13.27 -14.04
C LEU A 342 2.76 14.33 -13.34
N GLU A 343 3.28 14.99 -12.31
CA GLU A 343 2.62 16.11 -11.61
C GLU A 343 2.76 17.44 -12.35
N LYS A 344 3.83 17.66 -13.12
CA LYS A 344 3.98 18.83 -14.00
C LYS A 344 3.12 18.75 -15.26
N GLU A 345 2.69 17.55 -15.67
CA GLU A 345 1.63 17.37 -16.68
C GLU A 345 0.24 17.79 -16.18
N GLY A 346 0.07 18.03 -14.88
CA GLY A 346 -1.21 18.47 -14.30
C GLY A 346 -1.51 19.95 -14.57
N ASP A 347 -2.76 20.25 -14.93
CA ASP A 347 -3.27 21.62 -15.11
C ASP A 347 -4.35 21.95 -14.07
N ALA A 348 -5.38 22.73 -14.41
CA ALA A 348 -6.51 22.97 -13.49
C ALA A 348 -7.39 21.71 -13.31
N THR A 349 -7.68 20.99 -14.40
CA THR A 349 -8.63 19.85 -14.39
C THR A 349 -7.93 18.53 -14.06
N MET A 350 -6.80 18.24 -14.71
CA MET A 350 -6.07 16.97 -14.52
C MET A 350 -5.02 17.11 -13.41
N ALA A 351 -5.03 16.22 -12.43
CA ALA A 351 -4.07 16.21 -11.31
C ALA A 351 -2.72 15.61 -11.72
N LYS A 352 -2.74 14.41 -12.29
CA LYS A 352 -1.59 13.76 -12.96
C LYS A 352 -2.07 12.66 -13.90
N ARG A 353 -1.19 12.18 -14.78
CA ARG A 353 -1.37 10.90 -15.47
C ARG A 353 -0.80 9.76 -14.62
N MET A 354 -1.47 8.62 -14.61
CA MET A 354 -1.02 7.43 -13.89
C MET A 354 -0.26 6.48 -14.83
N VAL A 355 0.84 5.92 -14.31
CA VAL A 355 1.57 4.81 -14.94
C VAL A 355 0.85 3.50 -14.59
N LYS A 356 0.89 2.51 -15.49
CA LYS A 356 0.35 1.17 -15.21
C LYS A 356 1.02 0.61 -13.96
N GLY A 357 0.24 0.08 -13.03
CA GLY A 357 0.73 -0.39 -11.73
C GLY A 357 0.42 0.53 -10.55
N PHE A 358 -0.02 1.77 -10.81
CA PHE A 358 -0.55 2.65 -9.76
C PHE A 358 -1.85 2.07 -9.17
N PHE A 359 -2.11 2.35 -7.90
CA PHE A 359 -3.36 2.02 -7.22
C PHE A 359 -4.03 3.29 -6.68
N VAL A 360 -5.35 3.38 -6.83
CA VAL A 360 -6.19 4.38 -6.14
C VAL A 360 -7.08 3.69 -5.11
N ALA A 361 -7.33 4.37 -4.00
CA ALA A 361 -8.26 3.91 -2.96
C ALA A 361 -9.63 4.54 -3.22
N VAL A 362 -10.64 3.71 -3.47
CA VAL A 362 -11.97 4.13 -3.92
C VAL A 362 -12.83 4.49 -2.71
N ASP A 363 -13.18 5.77 -2.61
CA ASP A 363 -14.18 6.30 -1.68
C ASP A 363 -15.59 5.95 -2.16
N LYS A 364 -15.91 6.31 -3.42
CA LYS A 364 -17.27 6.19 -3.99
C LYS A 364 -17.20 5.88 -5.49
N THR A 365 -18.12 5.04 -5.98
CA THR A 365 -18.33 4.79 -7.42
C THR A 365 -19.56 5.55 -7.89
N PHE A 366 -19.49 6.19 -9.05
CA PHE A 366 -20.62 6.93 -9.63
C PHE A 366 -20.61 6.89 -11.16
N SER A 367 -21.74 7.25 -11.79
CA SER A 367 -21.88 7.31 -13.25
C SER A 367 -22.02 8.76 -13.73
N TRP A 368 -21.29 9.11 -14.79
CA TRP A 368 -21.35 10.43 -15.43
C TRP A 368 -21.04 10.33 -16.93
N ASN A 369 -21.79 11.05 -17.77
CA ASN A 369 -21.70 10.98 -19.24
C ASN A 369 -21.77 9.54 -19.82
N GLY A 370 -22.51 8.64 -19.16
CA GLY A 370 -22.63 7.22 -19.57
C GLY A 370 -21.41 6.35 -19.24
N ARG A 371 -20.43 6.89 -18.51
CA ARG A 371 -19.21 6.20 -18.05
C ARG A 371 -19.24 6.05 -16.52
N SER A 372 -18.66 4.96 -16.01
CA SER A 372 -18.44 4.77 -14.57
C SER A 372 -17.11 5.38 -14.12
N TRP A 373 -17.08 5.90 -12.91
CA TRP A 373 -15.98 6.65 -12.32
C TRP A 373 -15.77 6.26 -10.85
N TYR A 374 -14.52 6.27 -10.41
CA TYR A 374 -14.15 6.19 -9.01
C TYR A 374 -13.77 7.57 -8.50
N LYS A 375 -14.42 8.03 -7.42
CA LYS A 375 -13.88 9.08 -6.57
C LYS A 375 -12.91 8.43 -5.57
N THR A 376 -11.71 8.97 -5.43
CA THR A 376 -10.68 8.42 -4.55
C THR A 376 -10.72 9.03 -3.14
N THR A 377 -10.02 8.41 -2.18
CA THR A 377 -9.91 8.93 -0.80
C THR A 377 -9.19 10.28 -0.73
N ALA A 378 -8.25 10.56 -1.65
CA ALA A 378 -7.63 11.87 -1.86
C ALA A 378 -8.60 12.92 -2.46
N GLY A 379 -9.83 12.53 -2.81
CA GLY A 379 -10.86 13.40 -3.38
C GLY A 379 -10.81 13.53 -4.91
N LEU A 380 -9.86 12.86 -5.56
CA LEU A 380 -9.65 12.87 -7.01
C LEU A 380 -10.64 11.95 -7.74
N VAL A 381 -10.67 11.99 -9.07
CA VAL A 381 -11.59 11.20 -9.92
C VAL A 381 -10.81 10.40 -10.97
N ALA A 382 -11.04 9.08 -11.03
CA ALA A 382 -10.39 8.16 -11.96
C ALA A 382 -11.43 7.39 -12.83
N PRO A 383 -11.16 7.12 -14.11
CA PRO A 383 -12.05 6.37 -14.98
C PRO A 383 -12.00 4.87 -14.68
N SER A 384 -13.14 4.27 -14.29
CA SER A 384 -13.13 2.89 -13.78
C SER A 384 -12.90 1.83 -14.88
N ASP A 385 -13.23 2.14 -16.14
CA ASP A 385 -13.00 1.28 -17.32
C ASP A 385 -11.52 1.01 -17.61
N ARG A 386 -10.59 1.77 -17.01
CA ARG A 386 -9.13 1.54 -17.15
C ARG A 386 -8.54 0.77 -15.96
N MET A 387 -9.38 0.32 -15.03
CA MET A 387 -8.97 -0.22 -13.73
C MET A 387 -9.73 -1.50 -13.36
N TYR A 388 -9.23 -2.26 -12.40
CA TYR A 388 -10.01 -3.33 -11.75
C TYR A 388 -9.85 -3.28 -10.23
N ILE A 389 -10.90 -3.63 -9.48
CA ILE A 389 -10.85 -3.73 -8.03
C ILE A 389 -10.06 -4.98 -7.63
N THR A 390 -9.01 -4.80 -6.82
CA THR A 390 -8.17 -5.91 -6.38
C THR A 390 -8.80 -6.65 -5.20
N LYS A 391 -8.89 -7.98 -5.29
CA LYS A 391 -9.25 -8.83 -4.15
C LYS A 391 -8.02 -9.01 -3.25
N PRO A 392 -8.10 -8.74 -1.94
CA PRO A 392 -6.98 -8.98 -1.03
C PRO A 392 -6.63 -10.47 -0.94
N HIS A 393 -5.37 -10.75 -0.63
CA HIS A 393 -4.95 -12.07 -0.18
C HIS A 393 -5.38 -12.27 1.28
N THR A 394 -6.08 -13.37 1.56
CA THR A 394 -6.50 -13.79 2.92
C THR A 394 -5.47 -14.70 3.60
N THR A 395 -4.22 -14.65 3.14
CA THR A 395 -3.08 -15.28 3.84
C THR A 395 -2.90 -14.61 5.20
N GLN A 396 -2.70 -15.41 6.24
CA GLN A 396 -2.50 -14.93 7.59
C GLN A 396 -1.47 -15.81 8.33
N GLY A 397 -0.73 -15.19 9.26
CA GLY A 397 0.08 -15.87 10.27
C GLY A 397 -0.77 -16.55 11.36
N ILE A 398 -0.12 -16.99 12.43
CA ILE A 398 -0.77 -17.79 13.49
C ILE A 398 -0.46 -17.21 14.87
N ASP A 399 -1.45 -17.27 15.76
CA ASP A 399 -1.22 -17.12 17.20
C ASP A 399 -0.31 -18.26 17.67
N VAL A 400 0.72 -17.94 18.45
CA VAL A 400 1.77 -18.91 18.77
C VAL A 400 1.15 -20.01 19.67
N PRO A 401 1.12 -21.28 19.22
CA PRO A 401 0.49 -22.34 20.01
C PRO A 401 1.22 -22.55 21.33
N GLU A 402 0.49 -22.93 22.38
CA GLU A 402 1.09 -23.23 23.68
C GLU A 402 2.15 -24.34 23.56
N GLY A 403 3.25 -24.17 24.30
CA GLY A 403 4.41 -25.07 24.25
C GLY A 403 5.28 -24.98 22.98
N ALA A 404 4.86 -24.26 21.93
CA ALA A 404 5.66 -24.11 20.71
C ALA A 404 6.97 -23.35 21.00
N LYS A 405 8.10 -23.89 20.53
CA LYS A 405 9.43 -23.26 20.64
C LYS A 405 9.72 -22.32 19.47
N GLN A 406 9.10 -22.57 18.33
CA GLN A 406 9.17 -21.79 17.11
C GLN A 406 7.83 -21.93 16.36
N VAL A 407 7.54 -21.07 15.39
CA VAL A 407 6.48 -21.28 14.39
C VAL A 407 7.13 -21.55 13.04
N GLY A 408 6.71 -22.61 12.36
CA GLY A 408 7.12 -22.98 11.02
C GLY A 408 6.10 -22.53 9.96
N PHE A 409 6.59 -22.16 8.78
CA PHE A 409 5.76 -21.70 7.64
C PHE A 409 6.21 -22.35 6.33
N ILE A 410 5.29 -23.00 5.61
CA ILE A 410 5.56 -23.56 4.28
C ILE A 410 5.73 -22.45 3.23
N LEU A 411 6.83 -22.46 2.46
CA LEU A 411 7.15 -21.44 1.44
C LEU A 411 7.01 -21.93 -0.01
N SER A 412 6.84 -23.24 -0.23
CA SER A 412 6.69 -23.88 -1.53
C SER A 412 5.42 -24.75 -1.59
N LYS A 413 5.33 -25.70 -2.52
CA LYS A 413 4.29 -26.75 -2.52
C LYS A 413 4.84 -27.94 -1.71
N SER A 414 4.24 -28.26 -0.58
CA SER A 414 4.66 -29.37 0.28
C SER A 414 3.48 -30.21 0.80
N SER A 415 3.75 -31.08 1.76
CA SER A 415 2.81 -32.02 2.38
C SER A 415 2.92 -31.98 3.90
N LYS A 416 1.85 -32.39 4.59
CA LYS A 416 1.94 -32.84 5.98
C LYS A 416 2.54 -34.24 5.99
N PHE A 417 3.60 -34.48 6.77
CA PHE A 417 4.26 -35.78 6.87
C PHE A 417 4.04 -36.44 8.23
N GLU A 418 4.15 -37.76 8.28
CA GLU A 418 4.37 -38.55 9.49
C GLU A 418 5.75 -39.19 9.37
N VAL A 419 6.60 -39.01 10.38
CA VAL A 419 7.97 -39.54 10.40
C VAL A 419 8.08 -40.56 11.52
N ASP A 420 8.42 -41.79 11.15
CA ASP A 420 8.85 -42.82 12.09
C ASP A 420 10.36 -42.66 12.30
N VAL A 421 10.76 -42.25 13.51
CA VAL A 421 12.15 -41.94 13.84
C VAL A 421 12.99 -43.21 14.04
N GLU A 422 12.38 -44.30 14.50
CA GLU A 422 13.04 -45.57 14.77
C GLU A 422 13.26 -46.36 13.48
N GLN A 423 12.19 -46.57 12.71
CA GLN A 423 12.24 -47.26 11.42
C GLN A 423 12.81 -46.38 10.30
N LYS A 424 12.97 -45.07 10.54
CA LYS A 424 13.43 -44.06 9.57
C LYS A 424 12.58 -44.09 8.29
N THR A 425 11.26 -44.14 8.47
CA THR A 425 10.27 -44.07 7.38
C THR A 425 9.51 -42.76 7.40
N VAL A 426 8.95 -42.36 6.25
CA VAL A 426 8.13 -41.16 6.11
C VAL A 426 6.88 -41.50 5.31
N LYS A 427 5.71 -41.13 5.85
CA LYS A 427 4.41 -41.26 5.19
C LYS A 427 3.84 -39.87 4.89
N VAL A 428 3.16 -39.70 3.76
CA VAL A 428 2.43 -38.46 3.44
C VAL A 428 1.04 -38.54 4.05
N LYS A 429 0.67 -37.54 4.87
CA LYS A 429 -0.64 -37.47 5.56
C LYS A 429 -1.64 -36.55 4.87
N GLY A 430 -1.16 -35.65 4.00
CA GLY A 430 -2.01 -34.73 3.24
C GLY A 430 -1.22 -33.60 2.58
N PRO A 431 -1.87 -32.68 1.85
CA PRO A 431 -1.22 -31.48 1.32
C PRO A 431 -0.90 -30.48 2.44
N ALA A 432 0.18 -29.72 2.28
CA ALA A 432 0.48 -28.52 3.05
C ALA A 432 0.69 -27.36 2.05
N PRO A 433 -0.35 -26.56 1.76
CA PRO A 433 -0.25 -25.39 0.90
C PRO A 433 0.85 -24.41 1.32
N ARG A 434 1.31 -23.57 0.39
CA ARG A 434 2.14 -22.41 0.73
C ARG A 434 1.38 -21.54 1.74
N PHE A 435 2.10 -21.09 2.76
CA PHE A 435 1.61 -20.37 3.93
C PHE A 435 0.81 -21.20 4.96
N THR A 436 0.80 -22.53 4.89
CA THR A 436 0.49 -23.33 6.08
C THR A 436 1.49 -23.01 7.18
N ALA A 437 0.98 -22.53 8.32
CA ALA A 437 1.72 -22.25 9.54
C ALA A 437 1.42 -23.31 10.60
N ALA A 438 2.36 -23.60 11.49
CA ALA A 438 2.12 -24.39 12.72
C ALA A 438 3.20 -24.09 13.77
N GLY A 439 2.86 -24.30 15.06
CA GLY A 439 3.87 -24.36 16.12
C GLY A 439 4.80 -25.56 15.94
N LEU A 440 6.06 -25.43 16.35
CA LEU A 440 7.09 -26.47 16.31
C LEU A 440 7.52 -26.85 17.73
N THR A 441 7.71 -28.14 17.98
CA THR A 441 8.15 -28.65 19.29
C THR A 441 9.66 -28.45 19.54
N GLY A 442 10.42 -28.21 18.46
CA GLY A 442 11.89 -28.22 18.48
C GLY A 442 12.50 -29.60 18.18
N VAL A 443 11.68 -30.66 18.06
CA VAL A 443 12.15 -31.99 17.69
C VAL A 443 12.39 -32.07 16.18
N GLU A 444 13.57 -32.58 15.81
CA GLU A 444 13.99 -32.77 14.41
C GLU A 444 14.35 -34.24 14.14
N ALA A 445 14.04 -34.72 12.93
CA ALA A 445 14.36 -36.08 12.50
C ALA A 445 14.93 -36.04 11.07
N THR A 446 15.98 -36.84 10.81
CA THR A 446 16.60 -36.93 9.49
C THR A 446 16.36 -38.31 8.88
N VAL A 447 15.65 -38.35 7.76
CA VAL A 447 15.40 -39.58 6.98
C VAL A 447 15.91 -39.40 5.56
N LYS A 448 16.81 -40.29 5.11
CA LYS A 448 17.42 -40.26 3.77
C LYS A 448 17.98 -38.88 3.41
N SER A 449 18.73 -38.29 4.34
CA SER A 449 19.31 -36.93 4.26
C SER A 449 18.32 -35.76 4.14
N VAL A 450 17.02 -36.01 4.31
CA VAL A 450 15.99 -34.95 4.43
C VAL A 450 15.68 -34.72 5.90
N VAL A 451 15.82 -33.48 6.35
CA VAL A 451 15.43 -33.05 7.70
C VAL A 451 13.94 -32.71 7.75
N TYR A 452 13.28 -33.17 8.79
CA TYR A 452 11.89 -32.88 9.13
C TYR A 452 11.81 -32.28 10.54
N ARG A 453 10.91 -31.30 10.73
CA ARG A 453 10.61 -30.66 12.02
C ARG A 453 9.22 -31.08 12.49
N GLN A 454 9.09 -31.49 13.74
CA GLN A 454 7.80 -31.87 14.32
C GLN A 454 6.98 -30.63 14.70
N THR A 455 5.69 -30.64 14.36
CA THR A 455 4.73 -29.61 14.75
C THR A 455 4.04 -29.96 16.06
N THR A 456 3.48 -28.95 16.75
CA THR A 456 2.62 -29.15 17.93
C THR A 456 1.31 -29.88 17.59
N GLU A 457 0.91 -29.92 16.31
CA GLU A 457 -0.18 -30.76 15.78
C GLU A 457 0.25 -32.22 15.51
N GLY A 458 1.46 -32.64 15.88
CA GLY A 458 1.96 -34.02 15.77
C GLY A 458 2.40 -34.47 14.36
N TRP A 459 2.06 -33.72 13.31
CA TRP A 459 2.61 -33.93 11.95
C TRP A 459 3.96 -33.24 11.78
N TRP A 460 4.64 -33.52 10.67
CA TRP A 460 6.01 -33.07 10.41
C TRP A 460 6.11 -32.20 9.15
N MET A 461 6.85 -31.10 9.23
CA MET A 461 7.21 -30.23 8.10
C MET A 461 8.58 -30.64 7.54
N LYS A 462 8.70 -30.73 6.21
CA LYS A 462 9.99 -30.93 5.53
C LYS A 462 10.79 -29.62 5.52
N ALA A 463 11.97 -29.61 6.14
CA ALA A 463 12.75 -28.39 6.40
C ALA A 463 13.16 -27.63 5.12
N ALA A 464 13.34 -28.33 3.99
CA ALA A 464 13.69 -27.72 2.71
C ALA A 464 12.53 -26.93 2.04
N ASP A 465 11.30 -27.10 2.51
CA ASP A 465 10.09 -26.51 1.91
C ASP A 465 9.53 -25.33 2.72
N MET A 466 10.21 -24.95 3.80
CA MET A 466 9.68 -24.09 4.87
C MET A 466 10.73 -23.14 5.46
N THR A 467 10.25 -22.17 6.24
CA THR A 467 11.06 -21.32 7.14
C THR A 467 10.48 -21.38 8.54
N TYR A 468 11.17 -20.82 9.53
CA TYR A 468 10.70 -20.76 10.93
C TYR A 468 11.08 -19.44 11.62
N THR A 469 10.40 -19.14 12.72
CA THR A 469 10.74 -18.01 13.60
C THR A 469 12.00 -18.31 14.41
N GLU A 470 12.94 -17.38 14.40
CA GLU A 470 14.21 -17.48 15.11
C GLU A 470 14.55 -16.07 15.62
N ALA A 471 13.95 -15.72 16.75
CA ALA A 471 14.01 -14.37 17.30
C ALA A 471 15.39 -14.04 17.87
N GLY A 472 15.77 -12.76 17.79
CA GLY A 472 16.97 -12.25 18.43
C GLY A 472 16.87 -12.24 19.97
N PRO A 473 17.98 -11.90 20.66
CA PRO A 473 17.91 -11.62 22.09
C PRO A 473 16.97 -10.41 22.37
N PRO A 474 16.24 -10.41 23.49
CA PRO A 474 15.33 -9.32 23.82
C PRO A 474 16.08 -7.98 24.00
N PRO A 475 15.43 -6.83 23.73
CA PRO A 475 16.02 -5.52 23.96
C PRO A 475 16.51 -5.34 25.40
N ALA A 476 17.72 -4.80 25.58
CA ALA A 476 18.34 -4.65 26.90
C ALA A 476 17.55 -3.75 27.87
N ASP A 477 16.86 -2.73 27.34
CA ASP A 477 16.05 -1.77 28.09
C ASP A 477 14.53 -2.10 28.06
N LEU A 478 14.16 -3.36 27.87
CA LEU A 478 12.76 -3.81 27.84
C LEU A 478 12.16 -3.78 29.25
N ALA A 479 11.06 -3.05 29.45
CA ALA A 479 10.36 -3.07 30.74
C ALA A 479 9.60 -4.41 30.95
N PRO A 480 9.33 -4.85 32.20
CA PRO A 480 8.58 -6.09 32.45
C PRO A 480 7.23 -6.12 31.74
N GLY A 481 7.00 -7.15 30.92
CA GLY A 481 5.80 -7.30 30.09
C GLY A 481 5.69 -6.33 28.91
N GLU A 482 6.73 -5.53 28.60
CA GLU A 482 6.69 -4.60 27.47
C GLU A 482 6.64 -5.35 26.13
N LYS A 483 5.82 -4.82 25.21
CA LYS A 483 5.63 -5.36 23.87
C LYS A 483 6.80 -5.02 22.95
N TRP A 484 7.29 -6.02 22.24
CA TRP A 484 8.26 -5.84 21.15
C TRP A 484 7.97 -6.74 19.95
N ILE A 485 8.47 -6.32 18.80
CA ILE A 485 8.35 -7.00 17.52
C ILE A 485 9.75 -7.41 17.09
N ASP A 486 9.95 -8.70 16.89
CA ASP A 486 11.13 -9.27 16.23
C ASP A 486 10.89 -9.35 14.71
N VAL A 487 11.88 -8.96 13.92
CA VAL A 487 11.88 -9.05 12.45
C VAL A 487 13.19 -9.68 11.97
N ASN A 488 13.17 -10.99 11.76
CA ASN A 488 14.31 -11.76 11.27
C ASN A 488 14.42 -11.66 9.73
N LEU A 489 15.48 -11.00 9.25
CA LEU A 489 15.71 -10.77 7.82
C LEU A 489 16.34 -11.95 7.07
N THR A 490 16.84 -13.01 7.71
CA THR A 490 17.24 -14.25 7.01
C THR A 490 16.03 -15.15 6.77
N ARG A 491 15.26 -15.43 7.82
CA ARG A 491 14.08 -16.30 7.82
C ARG A 491 12.85 -15.68 7.15
N LYS A 492 12.81 -14.35 7.05
CA LYS A 492 11.68 -13.56 6.52
C LYS A 492 10.40 -13.75 7.34
N THR A 493 10.57 -13.79 8.66
CA THR A 493 9.51 -13.95 9.67
C THR A 493 9.41 -12.72 10.57
N LEU A 494 8.26 -12.57 11.21
CA LEU A 494 8.01 -11.60 12.28
C LEU A 494 7.44 -12.35 13.49
N LEU A 495 7.84 -11.94 14.69
CA LEU A 495 7.30 -12.45 15.95
C LEU A 495 6.89 -11.27 16.85
N ALA A 496 5.62 -11.23 17.25
CA ALA A 496 5.11 -10.32 18.27
C ALA A 496 5.26 -10.97 19.65
N ILE A 497 5.86 -10.24 20.60
CA ILE A 497 6.32 -10.77 21.88
C ILE A 497 5.88 -9.82 23.00
N GLU A 498 5.38 -10.38 24.11
CA GLU A 498 5.01 -9.65 25.33
C GLU A 498 5.97 -10.07 26.45
N GLY A 499 6.91 -9.19 26.81
CA GLY A 499 8.04 -9.57 27.66
C GLY A 499 8.94 -10.61 26.97
N ASP A 500 8.91 -11.85 27.47
CA ASP A 500 9.60 -13.02 26.89
C ASP A 500 8.66 -13.97 26.13
N LYS A 501 7.33 -13.80 26.22
CA LYS A 501 6.32 -14.69 25.64
C LYS A 501 5.98 -14.30 24.21
N PRO A 502 6.27 -15.15 23.19
CA PRO A 502 5.73 -14.94 21.85
C PRO A 502 4.22 -15.14 21.82
N VAL A 503 3.49 -14.23 21.17
CA VAL A 503 2.02 -14.27 21.07
C VAL A 503 1.51 -14.44 19.64
N TYR A 504 2.19 -13.87 18.63
CA TYR A 504 1.76 -13.97 17.23
C TYR A 504 2.95 -14.04 16.27
N ALA A 505 2.88 -14.92 15.27
CA ALA A 505 3.93 -15.12 14.28
C ALA A 505 3.39 -14.91 12.85
N ALA A 506 4.16 -14.23 12.01
CA ALA A 506 3.80 -13.96 10.61
C ALA A 506 5.00 -14.10 9.65
N LEU A 507 4.72 -14.12 8.35
CA LEU A 507 5.73 -13.96 7.29
C LEU A 507 5.79 -12.52 6.82
N VAL A 508 6.99 -12.07 6.45
CA VAL A 508 7.23 -10.72 5.92
C VAL A 508 7.86 -10.76 4.52
N SER A 509 7.75 -9.64 3.82
CA SER A 509 8.54 -9.32 2.65
C SER A 509 9.34 -8.03 2.89
N PRO A 510 10.57 -8.13 3.41
CA PRO A 510 11.42 -6.96 3.63
C PRO A 510 12.03 -6.44 2.33
N GLY A 511 12.88 -5.43 2.49
CA GLY A 511 13.63 -4.76 1.43
C GLY A 511 14.47 -5.68 0.55
N ARG A 512 14.50 -5.38 -0.75
CA ARG A 512 15.36 -6.06 -1.76
C ARG A 512 16.83 -5.73 -1.51
N ARG A 513 17.66 -6.71 -1.17
CA ARG A 513 19.12 -6.52 -1.03
C ARG A 513 19.80 -6.53 -2.39
N SER A 514 20.76 -5.63 -2.62
CA SER A 514 21.53 -5.59 -3.88
C SER A 514 23.00 -5.26 -3.70
N LYS A 515 23.87 -5.88 -4.51
CA LYS A 515 25.29 -5.51 -4.61
C LYS A 515 25.50 -4.15 -5.28
N ASN A 516 24.51 -3.66 -6.04
CA ASN A 516 24.52 -2.31 -6.59
C ASN A 516 23.77 -1.38 -5.63
N LYS A 517 24.49 -0.47 -4.97
CA LYS A 517 23.94 0.47 -3.98
C LYS A 517 22.79 1.35 -4.53
N LYS A 518 22.73 1.63 -5.84
CA LYS A 518 21.61 2.36 -6.46
C LYS A 518 20.33 1.53 -6.62
N LYS A 519 20.43 0.21 -6.42
CA LYS A 519 19.30 -0.75 -6.44
C LYS A 519 19.18 -1.51 -5.11
N ASP A 520 19.87 -1.04 -4.07
CA ASP A 520 19.83 -1.66 -2.74
C ASP A 520 18.74 -0.99 -1.92
N HIS A 521 17.78 -1.79 -1.50
CA HIS A 521 16.61 -1.39 -0.74
C HIS A 521 16.56 -2.13 0.60
N SER A 522 17.71 -2.60 1.09
CA SER A 522 17.88 -3.26 2.39
C SER A 522 17.08 -2.57 3.50
N THR A 523 16.24 -3.34 4.21
CA THR A 523 15.60 -2.88 5.46
C THR A 523 16.68 -2.55 6.49
N VAL A 524 16.54 -1.40 7.17
CA VAL A 524 17.48 -0.97 8.21
C VAL A 524 17.44 -1.91 9.42
N LYS A 525 18.63 -2.20 9.99
CA LYS A 525 18.82 -3.09 11.14
C LYS A 525 19.06 -2.29 12.42
N GLY A 526 18.63 -2.82 13.55
CA GLY A 526 18.78 -2.19 14.87
C GLY A 526 17.54 -2.37 15.74
N THR A 527 17.46 -1.57 16.80
CA THR A 527 16.32 -1.53 17.73
C THR A 527 15.68 -0.14 17.68
N PHE A 528 14.41 -0.10 17.28
CA PHE A 528 13.64 1.10 17.01
C PHE A 528 12.35 1.11 17.84
N ARG A 529 11.56 2.19 17.78
CA ARG A 529 10.21 2.24 18.35
C ARG A 529 9.23 2.82 17.35
N ILE A 530 8.01 2.30 17.33
CA ILE A 530 6.94 2.83 16.47
C ILE A 530 6.71 4.31 16.80
N ARG A 531 7.03 5.18 15.85
CA ARG A 531 7.00 6.64 15.99
C ARG A 531 5.59 7.18 15.76
N GLU A 532 4.89 6.63 14.78
CA GLU A 532 3.52 6.99 14.37
C GLU A 532 2.83 5.81 13.67
N LYS A 533 1.49 5.78 13.74
CA LYS A 533 0.64 4.74 13.11
C LYS A 533 -0.52 5.38 12.35
N HIS A 534 -0.78 4.92 11.14
CA HIS A 534 -1.86 5.39 10.25
C HIS A 534 -2.71 4.20 9.77
N ILE A 535 -4.04 4.29 9.85
CA ILE A 535 -4.96 3.26 9.27
C ILE A 535 -4.65 3.07 7.78
N ALA A 536 -4.38 4.17 7.08
CA ALA A 536 -3.87 4.16 5.71
C ALA A 536 -3.09 5.45 5.40
N VAL A 537 -2.08 5.37 4.53
CA VAL A 537 -1.38 6.54 3.96
C VAL A 537 -0.81 6.20 2.59
N THR A 538 -0.90 7.13 1.63
CA THR A 538 -0.30 6.96 0.29
C THR A 538 1.21 6.73 0.40
N MET A 539 1.73 5.76 -0.36
CA MET A 539 3.16 5.58 -0.58
C MET A 539 3.45 5.60 -2.08
N ASP A 540 4.34 6.48 -2.49
CA ASP A 540 4.84 6.59 -3.85
C ASP A 540 6.39 6.67 -3.88
N GLY A 541 6.96 6.60 -5.07
CA GLY A 541 8.40 6.73 -5.32
C GLY A 541 8.75 6.51 -6.79
N ASP A 542 9.84 7.13 -7.27
CA ASP A 542 10.22 7.14 -8.70
C ASP A 542 10.76 5.80 -9.24
N GLY A 543 10.85 4.76 -8.43
CA GLY A 543 11.48 3.49 -8.82
C GLY A 543 12.99 3.62 -9.01
N THR A 544 13.71 4.00 -7.95
CA THR A 544 15.13 4.42 -8.02
C THR A 544 16.12 3.34 -8.52
N ALA A 545 15.69 2.08 -8.62
CA ALA A 545 16.44 1.00 -9.24
C ALA A 545 16.14 0.90 -10.75
N ALA A 546 17.13 1.14 -11.62
CA ALA A 546 16.96 1.07 -13.08
C ALA A 546 16.29 -0.26 -13.54
N GLY A 547 15.05 -0.17 -14.03
CA GLY A 547 14.19 -1.30 -14.39
C GLY A 547 12.86 -1.34 -13.62
N ASP A 548 12.80 -0.77 -12.41
CA ASP A 548 11.54 -0.39 -11.77
C ASP A 548 10.96 0.85 -12.50
N LEU A 549 9.63 0.99 -12.49
CA LEU A 549 8.91 2.20 -12.89
C LEU A 549 8.59 3.04 -11.63
N PRO A 550 8.23 4.32 -11.77
CA PRO A 550 7.55 5.02 -10.68
C PRO A 550 6.32 4.23 -10.23
N TYR A 551 6.05 4.25 -8.94
CA TYR A 551 4.86 3.67 -8.34
C TYR A 551 4.12 4.72 -7.50
N SER A 552 2.81 4.55 -7.39
CA SER A 552 1.98 5.27 -6.43
C SER A 552 0.86 4.37 -5.96
N ILE A 553 0.79 4.14 -4.66
CA ILE A 553 -0.20 3.29 -4.01
C ILE A 553 -0.94 4.17 -3.00
N GLU A 554 -2.09 4.70 -3.41
CA GLU A 554 -2.94 5.50 -2.51
C GLU A 554 -3.36 4.65 -1.30
N ASP A 555 -3.27 5.23 -0.11
CA ASP A 555 -3.73 4.61 1.14
C ASP A 555 -3.20 3.18 1.41
N VAL A 556 -1.87 2.97 1.38
CA VAL A 556 -1.26 1.74 1.91
C VAL A 556 -1.75 1.50 3.35
N PRO A 557 -2.29 0.32 3.68
CA PRO A 557 -3.03 0.11 4.93
C PRO A 557 -2.15 -0.32 6.11
N TYR A 558 -2.62 -0.02 7.32
CA TYR A 558 -2.09 -0.47 8.61
C TYR A 558 -0.60 -0.16 8.79
N VAL A 559 -0.21 1.10 8.53
CA VAL A 559 1.18 1.56 8.47
C VAL A 559 1.68 1.99 9.85
N ALA A 560 2.80 1.43 10.28
CA ALA A 560 3.51 1.80 11.50
C ALA A 560 4.99 2.12 11.20
N TYR A 561 5.35 3.40 11.17
CA TYR A 561 6.73 3.83 10.93
C TYR A 561 7.56 3.67 12.21
N PHE A 562 8.78 3.14 12.08
CA PHE A 562 9.68 2.92 13.22
C PHE A 562 11.03 3.65 13.10
N GLU A 563 11.53 3.90 11.89
CA GLU A 563 12.78 4.65 11.64
C GLU A 563 12.67 5.40 10.32
N GLY A 564 12.87 6.73 10.32
CA GLY A 564 12.67 7.55 9.11
C GLY A 564 11.35 7.24 8.38
N SER A 565 11.46 6.78 7.13
CA SER A 565 10.38 6.27 6.28
C SER A 565 10.17 4.74 6.31
N TYR A 566 10.99 3.99 7.04
CA TYR A 566 10.84 2.54 7.20
C TYR A 566 9.63 2.23 8.10
N ALA A 567 8.74 1.38 7.60
CA ALA A 567 7.51 0.99 8.28
C ALA A 567 7.22 -0.52 8.20
N LEU A 568 6.44 -1.00 9.16
CA LEU A 568 5.61 -2.19 9.05
C LEU A 568 4.29 -1.78 8.36
N HIS A 569 3.82 -2.50 7.34
CA HIS A 569 2.52 -2.21 6.72
C HIS A 569 1.93 -3.39 5.94
N GLY A 570 0.63 -3.34 5.63
CA GLY A 570 -0.02 -4.31 4.77
C GLY A 570 0.34 -4.11 3.30
N ALA A 571 0.67 -5.18 2.59
CA ALA A 571 0.92 -5.17 1.15
C ALA A 571 -0.11 -6.04 0.41
N PHE A 572 -1.15 -5.39 -0.11
CA PHE A 572 -2.26 -6.06 -0.82
C PHE A 572 -1.97 -6.31 -2.31
N TRP A 573 -0.89 -5.73 -2.85
CA TRP A 573 -0.52 -5.79 -4.27
C TRP A 573 0.38 -6.97 -4.64
N HIS A 574 0.82 -7.78 -3.67
CA HIS A 574 1.63 -8.98 -3.91
C HIS A 574 1.40 -10.07 -2.87
N ASN A 575 1.77 -11.31 -3.21
CA ASN A 575 1.79 -12.45 -2.26
C ASN A 575 3.20 -13.06 -2.09
N ASN A 576 4.21 -12.19 -1.94
CA ASN A 576 5.63 -12.56 -1.88
C ASN A 576 6.17 -12.85 -0.47
N PHE A 577 5.29 -12.98 0.53
CA PHE A 577 5.69 -13.23 1.93
C PHE A 577 6.62 -14.44 2.05
N GLY A 578 7.62 -14.33 2.94
CA GLY A 578 8.75 -15.26 3.00
C GLY A 578 9.87 -14.97 1.98
N ARG A 579 9.84 -13.83 1.27
CA ARG A 579 10.85 -13.41 0.27
C ARG A 579 11.03 -11.89 0.26
N GLU A 580 12.18 -11.42 -0.16
CA GLU A 580 12.45 -9.98 -0.36
C GLU A 580 11.59 -9.42 -1.50
N MET A 581 11.04 -8.20 -1.32
CA MET A 581 10.18 -7.58 -2.33
C MET A 581 10.12 -6.05 -2.28
N SER A 582 10.25 -5.43 -1.10
CA SER A 582 9.95 -4.00 -0.90
C SER A 582 11.12 -3.05 -1.25
N HIS A 583 10.83 -1.75 -1.23
CA HIS A 583 11.81 -0.66 -1.32
C HIS A 583 12.39 -0.22 0.03
N GLY A 584 12.19 -1.01 1.10
CA GLY A 584 12.79 -0.79 2.43
C GLY A 584 11.90 -1.28 3.57
N CYS A 585 10.59 -1.05 3.47
CA CYS A 585 9.59 -1.43 4.47
C CYS A 585 9.51 -2.94 4.73
N VAL A 586 8.90 -3.31 5.85
CA VAL A 586 8.60 -4.69 6.23
C VAL A 586 7.15 -4.98 5.86
N ASN A 587 6.95 -5.48 4.64
CA ASN A 587 5.61 -5.74 4.11
C ASN A 587 5.02 -7.00 4.75
N LEU A 588 3.82 -6.88 5.30
CA LEU A 588 3.01 -7.94 5.91
C LEU A 588 1.81 -8.28 5.04
N SER A 589 1.15 -9.42 5.28
CA SER A 589 -0.18 -9.64 4.70
C SER A 589 -1.16 -8.58 5.21
N PRO A 590 -2.26 -8.28 4.51
CA PRO A 590 -3.28 -7.36 5.02
C PRO A 590 -3.84 -7.75 6.40
N LEU A 591 -4.01 -9.04 6.68
CA LEU A 591 -4.49 -9.55 7.96
C LEU A 591 -3.42 -9.47 9.06
N ASP A 592 -2.17 -9.81 8.71
CA ASP A 592 -1.04 -9.77 9.65
C ASP A 592 -0.75 -8.32 10.05
N ALA A 593 -0.73 -7.42 9.07
CA ALA A 593 -0.56 -5.98 9.28
C ALA A 593 -1.67 -5.42 10.18
N LYS A 594 -2.94 -5.74 9.89
CA LYS A 594 -4.09 -5.36 10.73
C LYS A 594 -3.89 -5.82 12.17
N LYS A 595 -3.55 -7.10 12.39
CA LYS A 595 -3.37 -7.67 13.72
C LYS A 595 -2.21 -7.02 14.48
N ILE A 596 -1.04 -6.89 13.87
CA ILE A 596 0.12 -6.22 14.47
C ILE A 596 -0.18 -4.75 14.76
N PHE A 597 -0.86 -4.03 13.85
CA PHE A 597 -1.18 -2.61 13.98
C PHE A 597 -2.09 -2.30 15.18
N PHE A 598 -3.08 -3.14 15.48
CA PHE A 598 -3.97 -2.95 16.64
C PHE A 598 -3.41 -3.55 17.94
N TRP A 599 -2.63 -4.64 17.86
CA TRP A 599 -1.93 -5.21 19.00
C TRP A 599 -0.84 -4.27 19.57
N ALA A 600 -0.02 -3.69 18.69
CA ALA A 600 1.11 -2.84 19.05
C ALA A 600 0.71 -1.44 19.54
N GLU A 601 1.61 -0.78 20.27
CA GLU A 601 1.45 0.57 20.81
C GLU A 601 2.09 1.63 19.89
N PRO A 602 1.65 2.91 19.91
CA PRO A 602 0.59 3.47 20.75
C PRO A 602 -0.82 3.03 20.32
N LYS A 603 -1.78 2.84 21.25
CA LYS A 603 -3.18 2.60 20.87
C LYS A 603 -3.73 3.72 19.98
N LEU A 604 -4.51 3.33 18.97
CA LEU A 604 -5.25 4.24 18.09
C LEU A 604 -6.59 4.59 18.77
N PRO A 605 -6.85 5.86 19.15
CA PRO A 605 -8.10 6.25 19.80
C PRO A 605 -9.30 6.22 18.83
N ARG A 606 -10.53 6.07 19.32
CA ARG A 606 -11.72 5.91 18.46
C ARG A 606 -11.93 7.14 17.57
N GLY A 607 -12.12 6.90 16.28
CA GLY A 607 -12.29 7.94 15.27
C GLY A 607 -11.01 8.56 14.71
N PHE A 608 -9.83 8.27 15.29
CA PHE A 608 -8.56 8.74 14.74
C PHE A 608 -8.22 7.92 13.49
N HIS A 609 -7.64 8.58 12.47
CA HIS A 609 -7.05 7.91 11.32
C HIS A 609 -5.54 7.70 11.50
N ALA A 610 -4.89 8.51 12.32
CA ALA A 610 -3.50 8.31 12.73
C ALA A 610 -3.23 8.78 14.16
N VAL A 611 -2.22 8.19 14.79
CA VAL A 611 -1.73 8.48 16.15
C VAL A 611 -0.20 8.54 16.18
N TRP A 612 0.35 9.48 16.96
CA TRP A 612 1.78 9.62 17.21
C TRP A 612 2.13 9.12 18.62
N SER A 613 3.31 8.52 18.75
CA SER A 613 3.85 8.20 20.07
C SER A 613 4.26 9.46 20.85
N THR A 614 4.11 9.40 22.16
CA THR A 614 4.54 10.43 23.12
C THR A 614 5.52 9.83 24.15
N LYS A 615 5.89 10.56 25.21
CA LYS A 615 6.71 9.99 26.29
C LYS A 615 5.88 9.05 27.19
N GLU A 616 4.60 9.35 27.29
CA GLU A 616 3.58 8.72 28.12
C GLU A 616 2.95 7.52 27.39
N ASN A 617 2.70 7.66 26.07
CA ASN A 617 2.22 6.60 25.19
C ASN A 617 3.32 6.25 24.18
N ARG A 618 4.33 5.49 24.65
CA ARG A 618 5.50 5.07 23.85
C ARG A 618 5.09 4.00 22.84
N GLY A 619 5.66 4.05 21.64
CA GLY A 619 5.47 2.98 20.67
C GLY A 619 6.18 1.68 21.05
N THR A 620 5.59 0.57 20.62
CA THR A 620 6.18 -0.78 20.69
C THR A 620 7.58 -0.80 20.06
N LEU A 621 8.49 -1.56 20.67
CA LEU A 621 9.85 -1.77 20.16
C LEU A 621 9.81 -2.62 18.88
N VAL A 622 10.69 -2.31 17.92
CA VAL A 622 10.90 -3.11 16.70
C VAL A 622 12.38 -3.44 16.61
N VAL A 623 12.72 -4.72 16.68
CA VAL A 623 14.07 -5.27 16.53
C VAL A 623 14.19 -5.85 15.13
N VAL A 624 15.16 -5.38 14.35
CA VAL A 624 15.41 -5.86 12.99
C VAL A 624 16.84 -6.36 12.88
N HIS A 625 17.01 -7.65 12.59
CA HIS A 625 18.31 -8.34 12.52
C HIS A 625 18.39 -9.30 11.32
N ASP A 626 19.57 -9.88 11.04
CA ASP A 626 19.67 -11.03 10.09
C ASP A 626 19.16 -12.32 10.73
#